data_AF-A0A942LLV7-F1
#
_entry.id   AF-A0A942LLV7-F1
#
_cell.length_a   1.000
_cell.length_b   1.000
_cell.length_c   1.000
_cell.angle_alpha   90.00
_cell.angle_beta   90.00
_cell.angle_gamma   90.00
#
_symmetry.space_group_name_H-M   'P 1'
#
loop_
_entity.id
_entity.type
_entity.pdbx_description
1 polymer ?
#
loop_
_entity_poly.entity_id
_entity_poly.type
_entity_poly.pdbx_seq_one_letter_code
_entity_poly.pdbx_strand_id
1 'polypeptide(L)'
;DFPTCQGSWWPHMDFREGFTLWRELGQNKAGDAIVFPALTAIHYVHRLSAYVVFAALFWLAWRMWAVPALRQTARALVALALWQFFSGLTNVVLDWPLLAAVAHTGGAAALVVVMTSAIFRTSAVPETIGASRFPLPRST
;
A
#
# COMPACT_ATOMS: atom_id res chain seq x y z
N ASP A 1 -8.83 -19.82 -3.83
CA ASP A 1 -9.80 -19.88 -2.71
C ASP A 1 -9.54 -18.76 -1.70
N PHE A 2 -10.59 -18.39 -0.95
CA PHE A 2 -10.60 -17.42 0.14
C PHE A 2 -11.70 -17.83 1.14
N PRO A 3 -11.49 -17.79 2.46
CA PRO A 3 -10.36 -17.19 3.18
C PRO A 3 -9.11 -18.08 3.29
N THR A 4 -9.22 -19.39 3.02
CA THR A 4 -8.09 -20.32 2.98
C THR A 4 -7.19 -20.07 1.76
N CYS A 5 -6.00 -20.65 1.76
CA CYS A 5 -5.10 -20.69 0.62
C CYS A 5 -4.80 -22.15 0.30
N GLN A 6 -5.19 -22.61 -0.89
CA GLN A 6 -5.05 -24.01 -1.32
C GLN A 6 -5.75 -24.99 -0.38
N GLY A 7 -6.94 -24.64 0.11
CA GLY A 7 -7.75 -25.47 1.01
C GLY A 7 -7.24 -25.53 2.46
N SER A 8 -6.17 -24.80 2.80
CA SER A 8 -5.60 -24.75 4.15
C SER A 8 -5.48 -23.31 4.66
N TRP A 9 -5.60 -23.15 5.99
CA TRP A 9 -5.28 -21.90 6.67
C TRP A 9 -3.76 -21.67 6.76
N TRP A 10 -2.98 -22.74 6.68
CA TRP A 10 -1.52 -22.74 6.70
C TRP A 10 -1.00 -23.79 5.71
N PRO A 11 -0.93 -23.47 4.41
CA PRO A 11 -0.53 -24.43 3.38
C PRO A 11 0.97 -24.75 3.45
N HIS A 12 1.37 -25.81 2.76
CA HIS A 12 2.80 -26.09 2.55
C HIS A 12 3.43 -24.98 1.68
N MET A 13 4.54 -24.42 2.13
CA MET A 13 5.18 -23.24 1.53
C MET A 13 6.70 -23.38 1.48
N ASP A 14 7.31 -22.99 0.37
CA ASP A 14 8.77 -22.86 0.25
C ASP A 14 9.17 -21.38 0.24
N PHE A 15 9.56 -20.88 1.41
CA PHE A 15 10.02 -19.50 1.57
C PHE A 15 11.43 -19.28 1.01
N ARG A 16 12.28 -20.31 0.97
CA ARG A 16 13.67 -20.16 0.51
C ARG A 16 13.70 -19.86 -0.97
N GLU A 17 12.92 -20.59 -1.76
CA GLU A 17 12.80 -20.33 -3.20
C GLU A 17 11.90 -19.13 -3.48
N GLY A 18 10.77 -19.00 -2.76
CA GLY A 18 9.79 -17.91 -2.97
C GLY A 18 10.36 -16.51 -2.78
N PHE A 19 11.30 -16.33 -1.85
CA PHE A 19 11.92 -15.04 -1.54
C PHE A 19 13.38 -14.93 -1.99
N THR A 20 13.68 -15.55 -3.13
CA THR A 20 14.93 -15.32 -3.85
C THR A 20 14.92 -13.92 -4.49
N LEU A 21 15.87 -13.07 -4.09
CA LEU A 21 15.89 -11.64 -4.48
C LEU A 21 16.06 -11.39 -5.98
N TRP A 22 16.85 -12.23 -6.67
CA TRP A 22 17.15 -12.08 -8.09
C TRP A 22 16.78 -13.36 -8.84
N ARG A 23 15.76 -13.26 -9.69
CA ARG A 23 15.30 -14.32 -10.61
C ARG A 23 14.44 -13.71 -11.71
N GLU A 24 14.29 -14.43 -12.82
CA GLU A 24 13.34 -14.06 -13.86
C GLU A 24 11.90 -14.38 -13.43
N LEU A 25 10.94 -13.72 -14.09
CA LEU A 25 9.52 -13.94 -13.81
C LEU A 25 9.13 -15.36 -14.21
N GLY A 26 8.45 -16.08 -13.30
CA GLY A 26 8.03 -17.46 -13.53
C GLY A 26 9.14 -18.51 -13.44
N GLN A 27 10.40 -18.10 -13.27
CA GLN A 27 11.54 -19.00 -13.10
C GLN A 27 12.12 -18.93 -11.68
N ASN A 28 12.92 -19.92 -11.31
CA ASN A 28 13.75 -19.94 -10.12
C ASN A 28 15.14 -19.32 -10.43
N LYS A 29 16.08 -19.39 -9.48
CA LYS A 29 17.45 -18.85 -9.67
C LYS A 29 18.27 -19.57 -10.74
N ALA A 30 17.97 -20.84 -11.02
CA ALA A 30 18.69 -21.66 -11.99
C ALA A 30 18.11 -21.53 -13.42
N GLY A 31 16.96 -20.84 -13.56
CA GLY A 31 16.25 -20.67 -14.84
C GLY A 31 15.13 -21.69 -15.07
N ASP A 32 14.94 -22.65 -14.16
CA ASP A 32 13.83 -23.60 -14.24
C ASP A 32 12.51 -22.95 -13.79
N ALA A 33 11.38 -23.57 -14.11
CA ALA A 33 10.07 -23.11 -13.63
C ALA A 33 10.03 -23.08 -12.09
N ILE A 34 9.50 -21.98 -11.52
CA ILE A 34 9.35 -21.86 -10.07
C ILE A 34 8.37 -22.91 -9.52
N VAL A 35 8.75 -23.52 -8.40
CA VAL A 35 7.89 -24.54 -7.76
C VAL A 35 6.62 -23.92 -7.17
N PHE A 36 5.53 -24.68 -7.20
CA PHE A 36 4.23 -24.21 -6.70
C PHE A 36 4.21 -23.82 -5.20
N PRO A 37 4.90 -24.55 -4.29
CA PRO A 37 5.02 -24.12 -2.89
C PRO A 37 5.68 -22.75 -2.71
N ALA A 38 6.57 -22.35 -3.63
CA ALA A 38 7.20 -21.03 -3.60
C ALA A 38 6.23 -19.92 -4.04
N LEU A 39 5.40 -20.18 -5.07
CA LEU A 39 4.29 -19.28 -5.44
C LEU A 39 3.27 -19.13 -4.31
N THR A 40 2.98 -20.23 -3.62
CA THR A 40 2.08 -20.23 -2.46
C THR A 40 2.66 -19.38 -1.33
N ALA A 41 3.97 -19.48 -1.06
CA ALA A 41 4.64 -18.65 -0.06
C ALA A 41 4.52 -17.14 -0.37
N ILE A 42 4.78 -16.74 -1.63
CA ILE A 42 4.67 -15.34 -2.07
C ILE A 42 3.23 -14.83 -1.91
N HIS A 43 2.26 -15.60 -2.40
CA HIS A 43 0.85 -15.22 -2.34
C HIS A 43 0.35 -15.13 -0.88
N TYR A 44 0.76 -16.07 -0.03
CA TYR A 44 0.36 -16.08 1.37
C TYR A 44 0.93 -14.88 2.13
N VAL A 45 2.21 -14.54 1.94
CA VAL A 45 2.82 -13.35 2.53
C VAL A 45 2.17 -12.08 2.02
N HIS A 46 1.84 -12.00 0.72
CA HIS A 46 1.11 -10.86 0.18
C HIS A 46 -0.23 -10.65 0.92
N ARG A 47 -1.01 -11.73 1.14
CA ARG A 47 -2.27 -11.67 1.91
C ARG A 47 -2.05 -11.15 3.34
N LEU A 48 -1.06 -11.70 4.05
CA LEU A 48 -0.74 -11.24 5.41
C LEU A 48 -0.32 -9.77 5.44
N SER A 49 0.54 -9.36 4.51
CA SER A 49 0.97 -7.96 4.39
C SER A 49 -0.19 -7.02 4.05
N ALA A 50 -1.15 -7.47 3.24
CA ALA A 50 -2.33 -6.69 2.90
C ALA A 50 -3.18 -6.39 4.14
N TYR A 51 -3.35 -7.33 5.07
CA TYR A 51 -4.06 -7.08 6.33
C TYR A 51 -3.36 -5.99 7.16
N VAL A 52 -2.03 -6.06 7.27
CA VAL A 52 -1.23 -5.04 7.99
C VAL A 52 -1.36 -3.68 7.32
N VAL A 53 -1.25 -3.62 5.99
CA VAL A 53 -1.39 -2.37 5.21
C VAL A 53 -2.80 -1.80 5.35
N PHE A 54 -3.86 -2.61 5.28
CA PHE A 54 -5.22 -2.13 5.50
C PHE A 54 -5.42 -1.55 6.90
N ALA A 55 -4.91 -2.23 7.93
CA ALA A 55 -4.97 -1.72 9.30
C ALA A 55 -4.26 -0.34 9.39
N ALA A 56 -3.07 -0.21 8.80
CA ALA A 56 -2.32 1.04 8.77
C ALA A 56 -3.05 2.15 7.99
N LEU A 57 -3.63 1.85 6.82
CA LEU A 57 -4.37 2.80 5.99
C LEU A 57 -5.65 3.28 6.69
N PHE A 58 -6.41 2.39 7.31
CA PHE A 58 -7.61 2.78 8.05
C PHE A 58 -7.27 3.58 9.30
N TRP A 59 -6.22 3.21 10.02
CA TRP A 59 -5.73 4.00 11.15
C TRP A 59 -5.28 5.40 10.72
N LEU A 60 -4.53 5.51 9.63
CA LEU A 60 -4.12 6.79 9.06
C LEU A 60 -5.34 7.64 8.64
N ALA A 61 -6.29 7.04 7.91
CA ALA A 61 -7.51 7.72 7.49
C ALA A 61 -8.32 8.22 8.69
N TRP A 62 -8.40 7.44 9.77
CA TRP A 62 -9.07 7.85 11.02
C TRP A 62 -8.39 9.07 11.65
N ARG A 63 -7.04 9.07 11.73
CA ARG A 63 -6.26 10.23 12.23
C ARG A 63 -6.47 11.47 11.36
N MET A 64 -6.50 11.31 10.03
CA MET A 64 -6.75 12.41 9.10
C MET A 64 -8.17 12.97 9.20
N TRP A 65 -9.16 12.14 9.56
CA TRP A 65 -10.56 12.56 9.67
C TRP A 65 -10.80 13.62 10.74
N ALA A 66 -9.96 13.61 11.78
CA ALA A 66 -9.98 14.59 12.86
C ALA A 66 -9.52 15.99 12.41
N VAL A 67 -8.81 16.10 11.28
CA VAL A 67 -8.31 17.36 10.71
C VAL A 67 -9.17 17.76 9.51
N PRO A 68 -10.01 18.81 9.58
CA PRO A 68 -10.95 19.16 8.50
C PRO A 68 -10.31 19.30 7.12
N ALA A 69 -9.11 19.89 7.05
CA ALA A 69 -8.34 20.09 5.81
C ALA A 69 -7.90 18.78 5.14
N LEU A 70 -7.84 17.66 5.88
CA LEU A 70 -7.37 16.36 5.38
C LEU A 70 -8.50 15.36 5.08
N ARG A 71 -9.76 15.73 5.35
CA ARG A 71 -10.91 14.83 5.18
C ARG A 71 -11.09 14.33 3.74
N GLN A 72 -10.80 15.16 2.74
CA GLN A 72 -10.87 14.72 1.35
C GLN A 72 -9.84 13.64 1.04
N THR A 73 -8.62 13.80 1.52
CA THR A 73 -7.56 12.79 1.41
C THR A 73 -7.91 11.51 2.16
N ALA A 74 -8.49 11.62 3.37
CA ALA A 74 -8.95 10.47 4.13
C ALA A 74 -10.03 9.67 3.39
N ARG A 75 -11.01 10.36 2.77
CA ARG A 75 -12.04 9.72 1.92
C ARG A 75 -11.42 9.01 0.72
N ALA A 76 -10.46 9.64 0.04
CA ALA A 76 -9.77 9.03 -1.09
C ALA A 76 -8.99 7.77 -0.67
N LEU A 77 -8.29 7.81 0.47
CA LEU A 77 -7.58 6.65 1.01
C LEU A 77 -8.54 5.49 1.32
N VAL A 78 -9.66 5.75 1.99
CA VAL A 78 -10.66 4.71 2.30
C VAL A 78 -11.27 4.14 1.02
N ALA A 79 -11.66 4.99 0.07
CA ALA A 79 -12.25 4.55 -1.19
C ALA A 79 -11.28 3.66 -1.99
N LEU A 80 -10.02 4.09 -2.11
CA LEU A 80 -8.99 3.30 -2.80
C LEU A 80 -8.62 2.03 -2.04
N ALA A 81 -8.61 2.04 -0.71
CA ALA A 81 -8.41 0.83 0.08
C ALA A 81 -9.52 -0.20 -0.19
N LEU A 82 -10.79 0.22 -0.18
CA LEU A 82 -11.91 -0.66 -0.51
C LEU A 82 -11.81 -1.16 -1.96
N TRP A 83 -11.47 -0.29 -2.91
CA TRP A 83 -11.21 -0.69 -4.30
C TRP A 83 -10.12 -1.76 -4.39
N GLN A 84 -9.02 -1.60 -3.66
CA GLN A 84 -7.93 -2.59 -3.63
C GLN A 84 -8.37 -3.91 -3.02
N PHE A 85 -9.18 -3.88 -1.98
CA PHE A 85 -9.71 -5.10 -1.37
C PHE A 85 -10.57 -5.88 -2.37
N PHE A 86 -11.54 -5.22 -3.03
CA PHE A 86 -12.44 -5.89 -3.95
C PHE A 86 -11.75 -6.36 -5.23
N SER A 87 -10.89 -5.53 -5.84
CA SER A 87 -10.12 -5.92 -7.02
C SER A 87 -9.14 -7.06 -6.71
N GLY A 88 -8.47 -7.03 -5.55
CA GLY A 88 -7.58 -8.09 -5.10
C GLY A 88 -8.32 -9.40 -4.81
N LEU A 89 -9.48 -9.32 -4.14
CA LEU A 89 -10.34 -10.49 -3.88
C LEU A 89 -10.83 -11.12 -5.19
N THR A 90 -11.17 -10.28 -6.18
CA THR A 90 -11.58 -10.73 -7.52
C THR A 90 -10.48 -11.54 -8.20
N ASN A 91 -9.21 -11.11 -8.10
CA ASN A 91 -8.08 -11.88 -8.64
C ASN A 91 -7.95 -13.28 -8.05
N VAL A 92 -8.39 -13.48 -6.81
CA VAL A 92 -8.30 -14.77 -6.10
C VAL A 92 -9.52 -15.66 -6.36
N VAL A 93 -10.71 -15.08 -6.49
CA VAL A 93 -11.98 -15.82 -6.58
C VAL A 93 -12.39 -16.10 -8.03
N LEU A 94 -12.03 -15.23 -8.97
CA LEU A 94 -12.38 -15.37 -10.39
C LEU A 94 -11.22 -15.83 -11.28
N ASP A 95 -10.23 -16.50 -10.69
CA ASP A 95 -9.07 -17.07 -11.42
C ASP A 95 -8.31 -16.04 -12.28
N TRP A 96 -7.92 -14.93 -11.64
CA TRP A 96 -6.99 -13.96 -12.21
C TRP A 96 -7.49 -13.25 -13.51
N PRO A 97 -8.70 -12.64 -13.52
CA PRO A 97 -9.18 -11.95 -14.70
C PRO A 97 -8.33 -10.71 -14.98
N LEU A 98 -7.84 -10.58 -16.21
CA LEU A 98 -6.86 -9.54 -16.60
C LEU A 98 -7.31 -8.12 -16.20
N LEU A 99 -8.59 -7.81 -16.37
CA LEU A 99 -9.13 -6.51 -15.99
C LEU A 99 -9.01 -6.22 -14.49
N ALA A 100 -9.25 -7.21 -13.62
CA ALA A 100 -9.10 -7.04 -12.19
C ALA A 100 -7.63 -6.92 -11.78
N ALA A 101 -6.71 -7.64 -12.44
CA ALA A 101 -5.28 -7.53 -12.20
C ALA A 101 -4.75 -6.12 -12.54
N VAL A 102 -5.17 -5.58 -13.68
CA VAL A 102 -4.83 -4.21 -14.09
C VAL A 102 -5.47 -3.18 -13.17
N ALA A 103 -6.77 -3.35 -12.83
CA ALA A 103 -7.47 -2.46 -11.91
C ALA A 103 -6.84 -2.41 -10.51
N HIS A 104 -6.37 -3.57 -10.02
CA HIS A 104 -5.68 -3.68 -8.74
C HIS A 104 -4.31 -2.99 -8.77
N THR A 105 -3.56 -3.15 -9.87
CA THR A 105 -2.26 -2.50 -10.04
C THR A 105 -2.40 -0.99 -10.19
N GLY A 106 -3.37 -0.53 -10.98
CA GLY A 106 -3.69 0.88 -11.14
C GLY A 106 -4.18 1.53 -9.84
N GLY A 107 -5.01 0.82 -9.06
CA GLY A 107 -5.44 1.27 -7.74
C GLY A 107 -4.29 1.41 -6.75
N ALA A 108 -3.30 0.51 -6.78
CA ALA A 108 -2.08 0.63 -5.97
C ALA A 108 -1.27 1.89 -6.37
N ALA A 109 -1.12 2.15 -7.66
CA ALA A 109 -0.45 3.36 -8.14
C ALA A 109 -1.19 4.64 -7.69
N ALA A 110 -2.52 4.65 -7.77
CA ALA A 110 -3.33 5.76 -7.28
C ALA A 110 -3.17 5.98 -5.76
N LEU A 111 -3.08 4.92 -4.96
CA LEU A 111 -2.79 5.04 -3.52
C LEU A 111 -1.45 5.73 -3.27
N VAL A 112 -0.40 5.34 -4.00
CA VAL A 112 0.93 5.96 -3.89
C VAL A 112 0.84 7.46 -4.20
N VAL A 113 0.13 7.85 -5.26
CA VAL A 113 -0.07 9.27 -5.62
C VAL A 113 -0.80 10.04 -4.52
N VAL A 114 -1.88 9.47 -3.97
CA VAL A 114 -2.66 10.10 -2.88
C VAL A 114 -1.81 10.27 -1.63
N MET A 115 -1.06 9.23 -1.23
CA MET A 115 -0.18 9.28 -0.06
C MET A 115 0.96 10.27 -0.23
N THR A 116 1.58 10.29 -1.40
CA THR A 116 2.65 11.25 -1.72
C THR A 116 2.12 12.68 -1.70
N SER A 117 0.96 12.92 -2.30
CA SER A 117 0.28 14.22 -2.25
C SER A 117 -0.08 14.64 -0.82
N ALA A 118 -0.47 13.69 0.03
CA ALA A 118 -0.75 13.95 1.44
C ALA A 118 0.50 14.43 2.16
N ILE A 119 1.66 13.76 1.96
CA ILE A 119 2.94 14.15 2.54
C ILE A 119 3.29 15.59 2.15
N PHE A 120 3.19 15.96 0.87
CA PHE A 120 3.47 17.33 0.43
C PHE A 120 2.52 18.37 1.05
N ARG A 121 1.23 18.05 1.17
CA ARG A 121 0.24 18.96 1.78
C ARG A 121 0.45 19.16 3.28
N THR A 122 1.00 18.17 3.98
CA THR A 122 1.23 18.25 5.43
C THR A 122 2.64 18.70 5.81
N SER A 123 3.59 18.66 4.88
CA SER A 123 4.99 19.05 5.13
C SER A 123 5.27 20.54 4.92
N ALA A 124 4.27 21.33 4.51
CA ALA A 124 4.42 22.78 4.36
C ALA A 124 4.56 23.45 5.74
N VAL A 125 5.79 23.66 6.18
CA VAL A 125 6.13 24.54 7.30
C VAL A 125 6.15 25.98 6.76
N PRO A 126 5.33 26.91 7.28
CA PRO A 126 5.57 28.32 7.03
C PRO A 126 6.88 28.66 7.72
N GLU A 127 7.92 28.93 6.95
CA GLU A 127 9.11 29.60 7.47
C GLU A 127 8.69 31.04 7.79
N THR A 128 8.10 31.26 8.98
CA THR A 128 8.01 32.61 9.53
C THR A 128 9.44 33.01 9.89
N ILE A 129 10.18 33.48 8.88
CA ILE A 129 11.36 34.31 9.08
C ILE A 129 10.88 35.47 9.95
N GLY A 130 11.23 35.40 11.22
CA GLY A 130 10.91 36.42 12.20
C GLY A 130 11.42 37.74 11.66
N ALA A 131 10.50 38.66 11.39
CA ALA A 131 10.81 40.07 11.26
C ALA A 131 11.48 40.48 12.57
N SER A 132 12.81 40.45 12.60
CA SER A 132 13.60 40.95 13.70
C SER A 132 13.22 42.41 13.87
N ARG A 133 12.52 42.69 14.96
CA ARG A 133 12.23 44.04 15.44
C ARG A 133 13.57 44.77 15.58
N PHE A 134 13.91 45.62 14.62
CA PHE A 134 14.89 46.68 14.84
C PHE A 134 14.22 47.70 15.78
N PRO A 135 14.72 47.92 17.01
CA PRO A 135 14.25 49.02 17.82
C PRO A 135 14.80 50.31 17.21
N LEU A 136 13.92 51.17 16.69
CA LEU A 136 14.32 52.54 16.32
C LEU A 136 14.71 53.29 17.60
N PRO A 137 15.89 53.95 17.65
CA PRO A 137 16.22 54.84 18.75
C PRO A 137 15.28 56.04 18.72
N ARG A 138 14.66 56.36 19.86
CA ARG A 138 13.98 57.66 20.04
C ARG A 138 15.06 58.71 20.29
N SER A 139 15.22 59.66 19.37
CA SER A 139 15.98 60.88 19.60
C SER A 139 15.13 61.85 20.42
N THR A 140 15.62 62.20 21.60
CA THR A 140 15.25 63.40 22.39
C THR A 140 15.83 64.65 21.75
#